data_AF-A0A3D5GSY9-F1
#
_entry.id   AF-A0A3D5GSY9-F1
#
_cell.length_a   1.000
_cell.length_b   1.000
_cell.length_c   1.000
_cell.angle_alpha   90.00
_cell.angle_beta   90.00
_cell.angle_gamma   90.00
#
_symmetry.space_group_name_H-M   'P 1'
#
loop_
_entity.id
_entity.type
_entity.pdbx_description
1 polymer ?
#
loop_
_entity_poly.entity_id
_entity_poly.type
_entity_poly.pdbx_seq_one_letter_code
_entity_poly.pdbx_strand_id
1 'polypeptide(L)' 'VFLQLIGILTPAALRRSRRYAIIGIVTLVAILTPSGDPFTLLILSGPMWLFYEISILIGALRQRRQRRAED' A
#
# COMPACT_ATOMS: atom_id res chain seq x y z
N VAL A 1 6.06 -5.49 -0.21
CA VAL A 1 6.29 -6.59 0.76
C VAL A 1 7.77 -6.91 0.93
N PHE A 2 8.56 -7.14 -0.13
CA PHE A 2 10.00 -7.45 -0.04
C PHE A 2 10.84 -6.50 0.82
N LEU A 3 10.67 -5.18 0.69
CA LEU A 3 11.35 -4.19 1.53
C LEU A 3 11.01 -4.28 3.03
N GLN A 4 9.80 -4.76 3.36
CA GLN A 4 9.41 -5.03 4.75
C GLN A 4 10.01 -6.36 5.25
N LEU A 5 10.24 -7.34 4.36
CA LEU A 5 10.92 -8.59 4.71
C LEU A 5 12.38 -8.37 5.13
N ILE A 6 13.06 -7.43 4.47
CA ILE A 6 14.47 -7.08 4.75
C ILE A 6 14.58 -6.12 5.96
N GLY A 7 13.45 -5.65 6.51
CA GLY A 7 13.42 -4.78 7.69
C GLY A 7 13.64 -3.28 7.41
N ILE A 8 13.77 -2.89 6.13
CA ILE A 8 14.02 -1.50 5.72
C ILE A 8 12.75 -0.65 5.84
N LEU A 9 11.58 -1.22 5.54
CA LEU A 9 10.29 -0.54 5.70
C LEU A 9 9.46 -1.14 6.82
N THR A 10 8.95 -0.29 7.71
CA THR A 10 8.00 -0.71 8.74
C THR A 10 6.55 -0.54 8.27
N PRO A 11 5.64 -1.46 8.65
CA PRO A 11 4.20 -1.31 8.46
C PRO A 11 3.65 0.03 8.97
N ALA A 12 4.21 0.56 10.06
CA ALA A 12 3.86 1.88 10.60
C ALA A 12 4.23 3.03 9.64
N ALA A 13 5.40 2.97 9.01
CA ALA A 13 5.81 3.94 7.99
C ALA A 13 4.87 3.89 6.77
N LEU A 14 4.49 2.70 6.29
CA LEU A 14 3.51 2.60 5.21
C LEU A 14 2.15 3.19 5.63
N ARG A 15 1.65 2.89 6.84
CA ARG A 15 0.39 3.46 7.33
C ARG A 15 0.40 4.99 7.38
N ARG A 16 1.53 5.61 7.74
CA ARG A 16 1.68 7.08 7.74
C ARG A 16 1.67 7.65 6.32
N SER A 17 2.16 6.88 5.35
CA SER A 17 2.28 7.28 3.95
C SER A 17 1.06 6.93 3.08
N ARG A 18 -0.08 6.54 3.67
CA ARG A 18 -1.33 6.21 2.95
C ARG A 18 -1.73 7.27 1.93
N ARG A 19 -1.66 8.55 2.31
CA ARG A 19 -2.01 9.67 1.41
C ARG A 19 -1.12 9.70 0.16
N TYR A 20 0.18 9.44 0.30
CA TYR A 20 1.12 9.43 -0.81
C TYR A 20 0.89 8.21 -1.71
N ALA A 21 0.55 7.05 -1.12
CA ALA A 21 0.20 5.87 -1.89
C ALA A 21 -1.07 6.09 -2.72
N ILE A 22 -2.12 6.68 -2.13
CA ILE A 22 -3.37 7.01 -2.83
C ILE A 22 -3.08 7.97 -4.00
N ILE A 23 -2.37 9.08 -3.74
CA ILE A 23 -2.01 10.04 -4.79
C ILE A 23 -1.20 9.37 -5.89
N GLY A 24 -0.19 8.56 -5.54
CA GLY A 24 0.64 7.85 -6.50
C GLY A 24 -0.13 6.86 -7.35
N ILE A 25 -1.03 6.07 -6.74
CA ILE A 25 -1.90 5.11 -7.45
C ILE A 25 -2.82 5.86 -8.42
N VAL A 26 -3.54 6.87 -7.93
CA VAL A 26 -4.49 7.64 -8.77
C VAL A 26 -3.76 8.34 -9.92
N THR A 27 -2.58 8.90 -9.66
CA THR A 27 -1.75 9.54 -10.69
C THR A 27 -1.29 8.53 -11.74
N LEU A 28 -0.83 7.34 -11.33
CA LEU A 28 -0.45 6.27 -12.25
C LEU A 28 -1.60 5.85 -13.15
N VAL A 29 -2.77 5.62 -12.56
CA VAL A 29 -3.98 5.26 -13.31
C VAL A 29 -4.37 6.40 -14.25
N ALA A 30 -4.36 7.65 -13.80
CA ALA A 30 -4.68 8.81 -14.64
C ALA A 30 -3.75 8.99 -15.83
N ILE A 31 -2.46 8.66 -15.68
CA ILE A 31 -1.51 8.67 -16.80
C ILE A 31 -1.77 7.51 -17.76
N LEU A 32 -2.10 6.33 -17.24
CA LEU A 32 -2.34 5.13 -18.03
C LEU A 32 -3.72 5.11 -18.71
N THR A 33 -4.70 5.82 -18.15
CA THR A 33 -6.09 5.83 -18.61
C THR A 33 -6.38 7.12 -19.36
N PRO A 34 -6.44 7.10 -20.71
CA PRO A 34 -6.59 8.31 -21.52
C PRO A 34 -7.97 8.98 -21.41
N SER A 35 -8.98 8.29 -20.85
CA SER A 35 -10.33 8.84 -20.67
C SER A 35 -10.42 9.88 -19.55
N GLY A 36 -9.51 9.87 -18.58
CA GLY A 36 -9.43 10.86 -17.50
C GLY A 36 -10.68 10.97 -16.61
N ASP A 37 -11.61 10.02 -16.68
CA ASP A 37 -12.90 10.12 -16.01
C ASP A 37 -12.81 9.65 -14.54
N PRO A 38 -13.36 10.43 -13.57
CA PRO A 38 -13.21 10.13 -12.15
C PRO A 38 -13.75 8.75 -11.73
N PHE A 39 -14.76 8.24 -12.43
CA PHE A 39 -15.40 6.97 -12.09
C PHE A 39 -14.50 5.78 -12.45
N THR A 40 -13.95 5.75 -13.67
CA THR A 40 -13.00 4.72 -14.08
C THR A 40 -11.72 4.80 -13.24
N LEU A 41 -11.25 6.01 -12.89
CA LEU A 41 -10.11 6.17 -12.00
C LEU A 41 -10.34 5.53 -10.63
N LEU A 42 -11.51 5.70 -10.03
CA LEU A 42 -11.85 5.08 -8.73
C LEU A 42 -11.95 3.56 -8.84
N ILE A 43 -12.56 3.04 -9.92
CA ILE A 43 -12.67 1.60 -10.16
C ILE A 43 -11.29 0.95 -10.32
N LEU A 44 -10.39 1.57 -11.10
CA LEU A 44 -9.05 1.03 -11.37
C LEU A 44 -8.10 1.23 -10.19
N SER A 45 -8.23 2.33 -9.44
CA SER A 45 -7.42 2.56 -8.23
C SER A 45 -7.87 1.70 -7.05
N GLY A 46 -9.13 1.26 -7.00
CA GLY A 46 -9.66 0.35 -5.99
C GLY A 46 -8.82 -0.92 -5.75
N PRO A 47 -8.58 -1.77 -6.77
CA PRO A 47 -7.76 -2.97 -6.61
C PRO A 47 -6.29 -2.65 -6.26
N MET A 48 -5.74 -1.56 -6.78
CA MET A 48 -4.37 -1.11 -6.43
C MET A 48 -4.26 -0.70 -4.95
N TRP A 49 -5.26 0.02 -4.44
CA TRP A 49 -5.35 0.38 -3.04
C TRP A 49 -5.54 -0.85 -2.15
N LEU A 50 -6.34 -1.82 -2.59
CA LEU A 50 -6.50 -3.10 -1.90
C LEU A 50 -5.16 -3.84 -1.76
N PHE A 51 -4.37 -3.93 -2.85
CA PHE A 51 -3.04 -4.56 -2.79
C PHE A 51 -2.07 -3.84 -1.85
N TYR A 52 -2.15 -2.50 -1.78
CA TYR A 52 -1.38 -1.71 -0.82
C TYR A 52 -1.77 -2.06 0.62
N GLU A 53 -3.07 -2.18 0.90
CA GLU A 53 -3.57 -2.52 2.24
C GLU A 53 -3.19 -3.94 2.66
N ILE A 54 -3.30 -4.91 1.75
CA ILE A 54 -2.84 -6.28 1.96
C ILE A 54 -1.34 -6.32 2.28
N SER A 55 -0.54 -5.54 1.55
CA SER A 55 0.90 -5.43 1.79
C SER A 55 1.23 -4.88 3.19
N ILE A 56 0.45 -3.93 3.70
CA ILE A 56 0.58 -3.42 5.07
C ILE A 56 0.16 -4.49 6.08
N LEU A 57 -0.95 -5.20 5.84
CA LEU A 57 -1.48 -6.20 6.74
C LEU A 57 -0.49 -7.35 6.95
N ILE A 58 0.09 -7.88 5.87
CA ILE A 58 1.12 -8.94 5.92
C ILE A 58 2.33 -8.48 6.73
N GLY A 59 2.81 -7.26 6.48
CA GLY A 59 3.89 -6.67 7.25
C GLY A 59 3.59 -6.53 8.73
N ALA A 60 2.38 -6.05 9.06
CA ALA A 60 1.95 -5.84 10.43
C ALA A 60 1.82 -7.17 11.20
N LEU A 61 1.30 -8.22 10.55
CA LEU A 61 1.23 -9.57 11.09
C LEU A 61 2.62 -10.13 11.40
N ARG A 62 3.59 -9.94 10.48
CA ARG A 62 4.97 -10.37 10.68
C ARG A 62 5.66 -9.62 11.82
N GLN A 63 5.54 -8.29 11.84
CA GLN A 63 6.15 -7.46 12.88
C GLN A 63 5.58 -7.77 14.27
N ARG A 64 4.28 -8.05 14.37
CA ARG A 64 3.64 -8.51 15.62
C ARG A 64 4.18 -9.86 16.08
N ARG A 65 4.40 -10.81 15.17
CA ARG A 65 4.99 -12.11 15.47
C ARG A 65 6.43 -12.00 15.99
N GLN A 66 7.23 -11.11 15.40
CA GLN A 66 8.62 -10.90 15.83
C GLN A 66 8.69 -10.28 17.22
N ARG A 67 7.89 -9.24 17.52
CA ARG A 67 7.85 -8.63 18.86
C ARG A 67 7.45 -9.63 19.95
N ARG A 68 6.51 -10.53 19.66
CA ARG A 68 6.08 -11.59 20.60
C ARG A 68 7.12 -12.68 20.85
N ALA A 69 8.16 -12.77 20.02
CA ALA A 69 9.23 -13.76 20.20
C ALA A 69 10.45 -13.18 20.94
N GLU A 70 10.49 -11.86 21.10
CA GLU A 70 11.52 -11.14 21.87
C GLU A 70 11.08 -10.85 23.32
N ASP A 71 9.81 -11.11 23.67
CA ASP A 71 9.24 -11.10 25.03
C ASP A 71 9.22 -12.53 25.62
#